data_AF-A0A0B8NP28-F1
#
_entry.id   AF-A0A0B8NP28-F1
#
_cell.length_a   1.000
_cell.length_b   1.000
_cell.length_c   1.000
_cell.angle_alpha   90.00
_cell.angle_beta   90.00
_cell.angle_gamma   90.00
#
_symmetry.space_group_name_H-M   'P 1'
#
loop_
_entity.id
_entity.type
_entity.pdbx_description
1 polymer ?
#
loop_
_entity_poly.entity_id
_entity_poly.type
_entity_poly.pdbx_seq_one_letter_code
_entity_poly.pdbx_strand_id
1 'polypeptide(L)'
;MTIKTKLRLLLGTLFFFSIANIGFVYVLESRSENKLQWVVHTNQVLQKSGELLNAISDTETGQRGYLLTGQNYYLEPYFRSRDEIKKIWQSSSHSLQITPVSKSF
;
A
#
# COMPACT_ATOMS: atom_id res chain seq x y z
N MET A 1 53.55 22.03 16.73
CA MET A 1 53.04 20.66 16.54
C MET A 1 53.89 19.94 15.50
N THR A 2 54.45 18.79 15.85
CA THR A 2 55.21 17.92 14.94
C THR A 2 54.30 17.39 13.82
N ILE A 3 54.85 17.27 12.60
CA ILE A 3 54.11 16.85 11.39
C ILE A 3 53.33 15.54 11.60
N LYS A 4 53.89 14.63 12.42
CA LYS A 4 53.29 13.34 12.79
C LYS A 4 51.96 13.50 13.56
N THR A 5 51.84 14.52 14.40
CA THR A 5 50.62 14.80 15.17
C THR A 5 49.51 15.34 14.26
N LYS A 6 49.85 16.20 13.30
CA LYS A 6 48.90 16.70 12.28
C LYS A 6 48.36 15.54 11.42
N LEU A 7 49.22 14.61 11.01
CA LEU A 7 48.84 13.44 10.23
C LEU A 7 47.85 12.53 10.98
N ARG A 8 48.13 12.24 12.27
CA ARG A 8 47.24 11.42 13.11
C ARG A 8 45.87 12.05 13.32
N LEU A 9 45.81 13.38 13.50
CA LEU A 9 44.54 14.10 13.66
C LEU A 9 43.70 14.03 12.37
N LEU A 10 44.33 14.21 11.20
CA LEU A 10 43.64 14.17 9.90
C LEU A 10 43.03 12.78 9.66
N LEU A 11 43.80 11.71 9.87
CA LEU A 11 43.31 10.34 9.79
C LEU A 11 42.14 10.06 10.74
N GLY A 12 42.24 10.54 11.99
CA GLY A 12 41.16 10.39 12.97
C GLY A 12 39.87 11.11 12.56
N THR A 13 39.98 12.35 12.06
CA THR A 13 38.81 13.10 11.59
C THR A 13 38.14 12.40 10.40
N LEU A 14 38.93 11.88 9.46
CA LEU A 14 38.41 11.23 8.26
C LEU A 14 37.68 9.93 8.63
N PHE A 15 38.24 9.15 9.55
CA PHE A 15 37.61 7.95 10.08
C PHE A 15 36.30 8.25 10.84
N PHE A 16 36.29 9.30 11.65
CA PHE A 16 35.08 9.76 12.34
C PHE A 16 33.97 10.15 11.36
N PHE A 17 34.30 10.91 10.31
CA PHE A 17 33.34 11.28 9.26
C PHE A 17 32.79 10.07 8.51
N SER A 18 33.62 9.06 8.21
CA SER A 18 33.13 7.81 7.60
C SER A 18 32.12 7.07 8.49
N ILE A 19 32.39 6.95 9.79
CA ILE A 19 31.45 6.31 10.73
C ILE A 19 30.15 7.09 10.83
N ALA A 20 30.23 8.42 10.95
CA ALA A 20 29.07 9.29 11.01
C ALA A 20 28.22 9.18 9.73
N ASN A 21 28.86 9.09 8.56
CA ASN A 21 28.18 8.94 7.29
C ASN A 21 27.40 7.61 7.19
N ILE A 22 27.99 6.49 7.65
CA ILE A 22 27.32 5.18 7.67
C ILE A 22 26.07 5.23 8.55
N GLY A 23 26.17 5.78 9.77
CA GLY A 23 25.02 5.93 10.66
C GLY A 23 23.93 6.82 10.07
N PHE A 24 24.32 7.90 9.39
CA PHE A 24 23.39 8.81 8.72
C PHE A 24 22.64 8.13 7.57
N VAL A 25 23.33 7.34 6.75
CA VAL A 25 22.71 6.56 5.66
C VAL A 25 21.71 5.55 6.21
N TYR A 26 22.05 4.82 7.28
CA TYR A 26 21.15 3.85 7.89
C TYR A 26 19.82 4.46 8.37
N VAL A 27 19.87 5.68 8.95
CA VAL A 27 18.66 6.41 9.37
C VAL A 27 17.82 6.86 8.18
N LEU A 28 18.45 7.25 7.06
CA LEU A 28 17.74 7.64 5.84
C LEU A 28 17.05 6.44 5.17
N GLU A 29 17.71 5.29 5.14
CA GLU A 29 17.19 4.08 4.52
C GLU A 29 15.94 3.55 5.24
N SER A 30 15.93 3.59 6.58
CA SER A 30 14.74 3.25 7.38
C SER A 30 13.52 4.14 7.08
N ARG A 31 13.72 5.39 6.63
CA ARG A 31 12.62 6.26 6.20
C ARG A 31 12.11 5.92 4.80
N SER A 32 12.89 5.23 3.98
CA SER A 32 12.53 4.84 2.61
C SER A 32 11.56 3.67 2.60
N GLU A 33 11.81 2.65 3.41
CA GLU A 33 10.98 1.43 3.47
C GLU A 33 9.53 1.75 3.83
N ASN A 34 9.31 2.64 4.79
CA ASN A 34 7.97 3.07 5.18
C ASN A 34 7.19 3.70 4.01
N LYS A 35 7.84 4.53 3.17
CA LYS A 35 7.18 5.16 2.02
C LYS A 35 6.74 4.13 0.99
N LEU A 36 7.58 3.13 0.71
CA LEU A 36 7.25 2.06 -0.22
C LEU A 36 6.08 1.21 0.29
N GLN A 37 6.05 0.90 1.59
CA GLN A 37 4.94 0.15 2.20
C GLN A 37 3.61 0.91 2.05
N TRP A 38 3.60 2.23 2.25
CA TRP A 38 2.39 3.04 2.05
C TRP A 38 1.93 3.09 0.60
N VAL A 39 2.84 3.23 -0.37
CA VAL A 39 2.49 3.20 -1.80
C VAL A 39 1.90 1.83 -2.17
N VAL A 40 2.49 0.74 -1.69
CA VAL A 40 1.97 -0.62 -1.92
C VAL A 40 0.59 -0.75 -1.31
N HIS A 41 0.40 -0.29 -0.06
CA HIS A 41 -0.89 -0.33 0.61
C HIS A 41 -1.96 0.43 -0.16
N THR A 42 -1.71 1.67 -0.57
CA THR A 42 -2.67 2.47 -1.35
C THR A 42 -3.05 1.79 -2.67
N ASN A 43 -2.08 1.20 -3.38
CA ASN A 43 -2.39 0.45 -4.60
C ASN A 43 -3.25 -0.79 -4.33
N GLN A 44 -3.00 -1.52 -3.23
CA GLN A 44 -3.84 -2.64 -2.82
C GLN A 44 -5.27 -2.21 -2.51
N VAL A 45 -5.45 -1.08 -1.81
CA VAL A 45 -6.79 -0.51 -1.55
C VAL A 45 -7.48 -0.15 -2.86
N LEU A 46 -6.80 0.58 -3.75
CA LEU A 46 -7.35 1.00 -5.04
C LEU A 46 -7.79 -0.19 -5.90
N GLN A 47 -6.95 -1.24 -5.96
CA GLN A 47 -7.27 -2.47 -6.68
C GLN A 47 -8.52 -3.14 -6.11
N LYS A 48 -8.58 -3.37 -4.79
CA LYS A 48 -9.75 -3.98 -4.13
C LYS A 48 -11.02 -3.16 -4.31
N SER A 49 -10.93 -1.83 -4.29
CA SER A 49 -12.05 -0.94 -4.58
C SER A 49 -12.54 -1.05 -6.03
N GLY A 50 -11.62 -1.18 -6.99
CA GLY A 50 -11.96 -1.41 -8.39
C GLY A 50 -12.65 -2.77 -8.61
N GLU A 51 -12.13 -3.83 -8.00
CA GLU A 51 -12.75 -5.16 -8.02
C GLU A 51 -14.18 -5.13 -7.43
N LEU A 52 -14.37 -4.43 -6.30
CA LEU A 52 -15.68 -4.26 -5.68
C LEU A 52 -16.66 -3.51 -6.59
N LEU A 53 -16.21 -2.43 -7.22
CA LEU A 53 -17.04 -1.63 -8.12
C LEU A 53 -17.51 -2.46 -9.32
N ASN A 54 -16.61 -3.25 -9.92
CA ASN A 54 -16.95 -4.13 -11.03
C ASN A 54 -18.00 -5.17 -10.62
N ALA A 55 -17.82 -5.84 -9.47
CA ALA A 55 -18.78 -6.83 -8.99
C ALA A 55 -20.16 -6.20 -8.70
N ILE A 56 -20.20 -4.97 -8.17
CA ILE A 56 -21.47 -4.23 -7.98
C ILE A 56 -22.11 -3.91 -9.34
N SER A 57 -21.33 -3.51 -10.34
CA SER A 57 -21.85 -3.21 -11.68
C SER A 57 -22.45 -4.44 -12.36
N ASP A 58 -21.82 -5.61 -12.23
CA ASP A 58 -22.36 -6.88 -12.72
C ASP A 58 -23.66 -7.27 -12.00
N THR A 59 -23.72 -7.00 -10.70
CA THR A 59 -24.92 -7.19 -9.87
C THR A 59 -26.08 -6.33 -10.39
N GLU A 60 -25.83 -5.04 -10.63
CA GLU A 60 -26.81 -4.09 -11.18
C GLU A 60 -27.26 -4.48 -12.59
N THR A 61 -26.32 -4.90 -13.43
CA THR A 61 -26.61 -5.35 -14.80
C THR A 61 -27.51 -6.57 -14.81
N GLY A 62 -27.23 -7.57 -13.96
CA GLY A 62 -28.06 -8.76 -13.82
C GLY A 62 -29.47 -8.46 -13.30
N GLN A 63 -29.57 -7.61 -12.27
CA GLN A 63 -30.85 -7.16 -11.75
C GLN A 63 -31.68 -6.44 -12.81
N ARG A 64 -31.08 -5.49 -13.53
CA ARG A 64 -31.77 -4.76 -14.60
C ARG A 64 -32.23 -5.69 -15.72
N GLY A 65 -31.38 -6.63 -16.15
CA GLY A 65 -31.74 -7.61 -17.17
C GLY A 65 -32.96 -8.45 -16.78
N TYR A 66 -33.01 -8.91 -15.53
CA TYR A 66 -34.17 -9.65 -15.01
C TYR A 66 -35.42 -8.76 -14.92
N LEU A 67 -35.30 -7.55 -14.37
CA LEU A 67 -36.44 -6.63 -14.22
C LEU A 67 -37.04 -6.21 -15.56
N LEU A 68 -36.24 -6.10 -16.62
CA LEU A 68 -36.70 -5.70 -17.95
C LEU A 68 -37.32 -6.86 -18.75
N THR A 69 -36.88 -8.10 -18.53
CA THR A 69 -37.24 -9.23 -19.39
C THR A 69 -38.04 -10.34 -18.70
N GLY A 70 -38.01 -10.38 -17.37
CA GLY A 70 -38.53 -11.49 -16.57
C GLY A 70 -37.74 -12.79 -16.70
N GLN A 71 -36.62 -12.81 -17.44
CA GLN A 71 -35.87 -14.03 -17.71
C GLN A 71 -34.85 -14.31 -16.60
N ASN A 72 -34.97 -15.45 -15.94
CA ASN A 72 -34.09 -15.87 -14.83
C ASN A 72 -32.61 -15.95 -15.21
N TYR A 73 -32.27 -16.11 -16.49
CA TYR A 73 -30.87 -16.19 -16.92
C TYR A 73 -30.06 -14.92 -16.56
N TYR A 74 -30.70 -13.75 -16.55
CA TYR A 74 -30.05 -12.50 -16.14
C TYR A 74 -29.69 -12.45 -14.65
N LEU A 75 -30.23 -13.35 -13.82
CA LEU A 75 -29.86 -13.43 -12.40
C LEU A 75 -28.53 -14.17 -12.18
N GLU A 76 -27.98 -14.84 -13.19
CA GLU A 76 -26.68 -15.52 -13.09
C GLU A 76 -25.54 -14.55 -12.68
N PRO A 77 -25.30 -13.41 -13.36
CA PRO A 77 -24.30 -12.44 -12.92
C PRO A 77 -24.61 -11.87 -11.53
N TYR A 78 -25.88 -11.65 -11.18
CA TYR A 78 -26.26 -11.19 -9.83
C TYR A 78 -25.78 -12.16 -8.74
N PHE A 79 -26.07 -13.46 -8.87
CA PHE A 79 -25.68 -14.43 -7.86
C PHE A 79 -24.17 -14.62 -7.78
N ARG A 80 -23.49 -14.66 -8.93
CA ARG A 80 -22.03 -14.78 -8.99
C ARG A 80 -21.35 -13.59 -8.30
N SER A 81 -21.72 -12.37 -8.68
CA SER A 81 -21.09 -11.16 -8.17
C SER A 81 -21.42 -10.90 -6.71
N ARG A 82 -22.60 -11.30 -6.22
CA ARG A 82 -22.92 -11.27 -4.78
C ARG A 82 -21.93 -12.09 -3.95
N ASP A 83 -21.56 -13.27 -4.44
CA ASP A 83 -20.62 -14.14 -3.74
C ASP A 83 -19.18 -13.59 -3.84
N GLU A 84 -18.82 -12.92 -4.94
CA GLU A 84 -17.55 -12.18 -5.08
C GLU A 84 -17.46 -11.00 -4.13
N ILE A 85 -18.50 -10.16 -4.02
CA ILE A 85 -18.56 -9.04 -3.08
C ILE A 85 -18.32 -9.53 -1.65
N LYS A 86 -18.93 -10.65 -1.26
CA LYS A 86 -18.72 -11.26 0.06
C LYS A 86 -17.26 -11.66 0.28
N LYS A 87 -16.61 -12.27 -0.73
CA LYS A 87 -15.18 -12.63 -0.67
C LYS A 87 -14.29 -11.38 -0.56
N ILE A 88 -14.54 -10.37 -1.39
CA ILE A 88 -13.80 -9.10 -1.36
C ILE A 88 -13.93 -8.47 0.03
N TRP A 89 -15.15 -8.35 0.56
CA TRP A 89 -15.42 -7.80 1.89
C TRP A 89 -14.66 -8.54 3.00
N GLN A 90 -14.68 -9.88 2.98
CA GLN A 90 -13.95 -10.71 3.94
C GLN A 90 -12.43 -10.55 3.83
N SER A 91 -11.88 -10.47 2.61
CA SER A 91 -10.45 -10.26 2.39
C SER A 91 -9.99 -8.85 2.79
N SER A 92 -10.90 -7.88 2.65
CA SER A 92 -10.65 -6.47 2.87
C SER A 92 -10.77 -6.10 4.35
N SER A 93 -11.67 -6.72 5.12
CA SER A 93 -11.76 -6.46 6.57
C SER A 93 -10.47 -6.80 7.33
N HIS A 94 -9.67 -7.74 6.81
CA HIS A 94 -8.36 -8.08 7.36
C HIS A 94 -7.23 -7.12 6.95
N SER A 95 -7.35 -6.48 5.78
CA SER A 95 -6.28 -5.67 5.17
C SER A 95 -6.54 -4.16 5.19
N LEU A 96 -7.79 -3.74 5.39
CA LEU A 96 -8.25 -2.35 5.44
C LEU A 96 -8.45 -1.87 6.88
N GLN A 97 -7.52 -2.19 7.80
CA GLN A 97 -7.36 -1.33 8.97
C GLN A 97 -6.92 0.05 8.45
N ILE A 98 -7.91 0.89 8.09
CA ILE A 98 -7.72 2.29 7.76
C ILE A 98 -7.15 2.93 9.03
N THR A 99 -5.83 2.93 9.12
CA THR A 99 -5.11 3.72 10.11
C THR A 99 -5.48 5.18 9.84
N PRO A 100 -5.75 5.97 10.89
CA PRO A 100 -6.20 7.34 10.71
C PRO A 100 -5.18 8.05 9.85
N VAL A 101 -5.65 8.75 8.80
CA VAL A 101 -4.87 9.66 7.97
C VAL A 101 -3.93 10.41 8.91
N SER A 102 -2.63 10.09 8.86
CA SER A 102 -1.67 10.73 9.74
C SER A 102 -1.71 12.21 9.38
N LYS A 103 -2.29 13.00 10.29
CA LYS A 103 -2.12 14.45 10.29
C LYS A 103 -0.64 14.72 10.41
N SER A 104 0.03 14.92 9.29
CA SER A 104 1.37 15.47 9.21
C SER A 104 1.43 16.41 8.01
N PHE A 105 0.73 17.54 8.17
CA PHE A 105 1.33 18.81 7.81
C PHE A 105 2.23 19.23 8.96
#